data_AF-A0A2H9RME9-F1
#
_entry.id   AF-A0A2H9RME9-F1
#
_cell.length_a   1.000
_cell.length_b   1.000
_cell.length_c   1.000
_cell.angle_alpha   90.00
_cell.angle_beta   90.00
_cell.angle_gamma   90.00
#
_symmetry.space_group_name_H-M   'P 1'
#
loop_
_entity.id
_entity.type
_entity.pdbx_description
1 polymer ?
#
loop_
_entity_poly.entity_id
_entity_poly.type
_entity_poly.pdbx_seq_one_letter_code
_entity_poly.pdbx_strand_id
1 'polypeptide(L)'
;MLLKKVYNYKKHDNKMQIIFSAIFLFLISLIFAFLEIEIEGKNGWAKNIPTWYRKSGFSKLFYKISYNKPLTRYHLFVLLFIFFLFHSGFFFNLSWTIQNELKILLNFLILILIEGFLWFEFNPNYGIRKFGKKEIWWHGRTKWFFGIPQSYFLGFGLLFVLSYIFSKLLNNFQFFMDYLFLMGTITLLVILSFILVKPYHGWYKKMRKIDESKEFNRKIKFE
;
A
#
# COMPACT_ATOMS: atom_id res chain seq x y z
N MET A 1 -32.83 -3.84 -22.43
CA MET A 1 -32.06 -3.44 -23.64
C MET A 1 -30.73 -2.72 -23.33
N LEU A 2 -30.45 -2.31 -22.08
CA LEU A 2 -29.22 -1.62 -21.67
C LEU A 2 -28.02 -2.54 -21.32
N LEU A 3 -28.25 -3.85 -21.11
CA LEU A 3 -27.19 -4.81 -20.72
C LEU A 3 -26.43 -5.44 -21.90
N LYS A 4 -26.88 -5.26 -23.15
CA LYS A 4 -26.29 -5.92 -24.33
C LYS A 4 -25.26 -5.08 -25.10
N LYS A 5 -25.11 -3.79 -24.79
CA LYS A 5 -24.12 -2.91 -25.45
C LYS A 5 -22.73 -2.89 -24.81
N VAL A 6 -22.51 -3.66 -23.73
CA VAL A 6 -21.24 -3.67 -22.97
C VAL A 6 -20.22 -4.69 -23.53
N TYR A 7 -20.65 -5.60 -24.41
CA TYR A 7 -19.79 -6.67 -24.93
C TYR A 7 -19.20 -6.33 -26.29
N ASN A 8 -18.24 -5.42 -26.34
CA ASN A 8 -17.26 -5.40 -27.42
C ASN A 8 -16.00 -4.63 -27.01
N TYR A 9 -15.11 -5.32 -26.29
CA TYR A 9 -13.71 -4.91 -26.26
C TYR A 9 -12.78 -6.10 -26.00
N LYS A 10 -12.23 -6.66 -27.08
CA LYS A 10 -11.04 -7.52 -27.07
C LYS A 10 -9.82 -6.64 -27.33
N LYS A 11 -9.37 -5.90 -26.33
CA LYS A 11 -7.97 -5.48 -26.28
C LYS A 11 -7.42 -5.98 -24.96
N HIS A 12 -6.81 -7.15 -25.03
CA HIS A 12 -6.02 -7.65 -23.91
C HIS A 12 -4.87 -6.66 -23.70
N ASP A 13 -4.61 -6.32 -22.44
CA ASP A 13 -3.40 -5.57 -22.12
C ASP A 13 -2.24 -6.48 -22.54
N ASN A 14 -1.35 -5.99 -23.42
CA ASN A 14 -0.20 -6.80 -23.79
C ASN A 14 0.70 -6.97 -22.56
N LYS A 15 1.50 -8.04 -22.51
CA LYS A 15 2.34 -8.32 -21.33
C LYS A 15 3.23 -7.14 -20.93
N MET A 16 3.67 -6.34 -21.91
CA MET A 16 4.44 -5.12 -21.67
C MET A 16 3.67 -4.08 -20.87
N GLN A 17 2.40 -3.83 -21.17
CA GLN A 17 1.54 -2.92 -20.40
C GLN A 17 1.35 -3.39 -18.95
N ILE A 18 1.23 -4.70 -18.73
CA ILE A 18 1.13 -5.27 -17.38
C ILE A 18 2.44 -5.05 -16.62
N ILE A 19 3.59 -5.27 -17.27
CA ILE A 19 4.91 -5.00 -16.68
C ILE A 19 5.07 -3.52 -16.32
N PHE A 20 4.70 -2.61 -17.22
CA PHE A 20 4.73 -1.17 -16.93
C PHE A 20 3.83 -0.80 -15.75
N SER A 21 2.62 -1.39 -15.69
CA SER A 21 1.70 -1.20 -14.57
C SER A 21 2.27 -1.74 -13.26
N ALA A 22 2.93 -2.90 -13.28
CA ALA A 22 3.61 -3.46 -12.11
C ALA A 22 4.73 -2.56 -11.61
N ILE A 23 5.58 -2.06 -12.52
CA ILE A 23 6.67 -1.13 -12.19
C ILE A 23 6.09 0.15 -11.59
N PHE A 24 5.05 0.72 -12.21
CA PHE A 24 4.40 1.93 -11.71
C PHE A 24 3.81 1.72 -10.30
N LEU A 25 3.04 0.64 -10.09
CA LEU A 25 2.45 0.32 -8.79
C LEU A 25 3.51 0.05 -7.72
N PHE A 26 4.60 -0.62 -8.07
CA PHE A 26 5.73 -0.83 -7.18
C PHE A 26 6.39 0.51 -6.79
N LEU A 27 6.69 1.37 -7.77
CA LEU A 27 7.34 2.66 -7.52
C LEU A 27 6.48 3.58 -6.65
N ILE A 28 5.17 3.70 -6.93
CA ILE A 28 4.30 4.54 -6.11
C ILE A 28 4.15 3.98 -4.69
N SER A 29 4.11 2.65 -4.53
CA SER A 29 4.09 2.00 -3.22
C SER A 29 5.38 2.24 -2.45
N LEU A 30 6.53 2.20 -3.13
CA LEU A 30 7.85 2.46 -2.54
C LEU A 30 7.98 3.92 -2.09
N ILE A 31 7.57 4.87 -2.93
CA ILE A 31 7.57 6.30 -2.58
C ILE A 31 6.65 6.55 -1.39
N PHE A 32 5.45 5.93 -1.40
CA PHE A 32 4.51 6.10 -0.30
C PHE A 32 5.05 5.48 1.00
N ALA A 33 5.71 4.32 0.94
CA ALA A 33 6.43 3.74 2.08
C ALA A 33 7.50 4.68 2.63
N PHE A 34 8.30 5.33 1.77
CA PHE A 34 9.30 6.31 2.22
C PHE A 34 8.66 7.52 2.91
N LEU A 35 7.55 8.03 2.37
CA LEU A 35 6.80 9.11 2.99
C LEU A 35 6.30 8.71 4.39
N GLU A 36 5.71 7.53 4.52
CA GLU A 36 5.26 7.00 5.81
C GLU A 36 6.43 6.75 6.78
N ILE A 37 7.60 6.31 6.29
CA ILE A 37 8.80 6.14 7.13
C ILE A 37 9.26 7.48 7.71
N GLU A 38 9.24 8.56 6.93
CA GLU A 38 9.62 9.89 7.42
C GLU A 38 8.61 10.44 8.43
N ILE A 39 7.32 10.17 8.19
CA ILE A 39 6.21 10.64 9.03
C ILE A 39 6.11 9.86 10.35
N GLU A 40 6.18 8.52 10.31
CA GLU A 40 5.93 7.65 11.47
C GLU A 40 7.20 7.18 12.18
N GLY A 41 8.29 7.02 11.42
CA GLY A 41 9.60 6.58 11.89
C GLY A 41 9.55 5.28 12.69
N LYS A 42 10.14 5.30 13.89
CA LYS A 42 10.25 4.13 14.78
C LYS A 42 8.96 3.74 15.50
N ASN A 43 7.98 4.65 15.55
CA ASN A 43 6.82 4.46 16.42
C ASN A 43 5.70 3.69 15.71
N GLY A 44 5.60 3.91 14.40
CA GLY A 44 4.62 3.31 13.50
C GLY A 44 3.18 3.67 13.84
N TRP A 45 2.30 3.43 12.89
CA TRP A 45 0.84 3.57 13.02
C TRP A 45 0.44 4.94 13.61
N ALA A 46 1.10 5.98 13.12
CA ALA A 46 1.00 7.39 13.48
C ALA A 46 1.20 7.73 14.97
N LYS A 47 1.73 6.81 15.80
CA LYS A 47 1.61 6.84 17.28
C LYS A 47 1.97 8.19 17.93
N ASN A 48 2.94 8.91 17.37
CA ASN A 48 3.45 10.17 17.91
C ASN A 48 3.11 11.40 17.06
N ILE A 49 2.16 11.27 16.13
CA ILE A 49 1.68 12.38 15.28
C ILE A 49 0.47 13.02 15.97
N PRO A 50 0.22 14.33 15.81
CA PRO A 50 -0.98 14.99 16.34
C PRO A 50 -2.27 14.53 15.64
N THR A 51 -2.69 13.29 15.87
CA THR A 51 -3.88 12.66 15.31
C THR A 51 -4.69 11.96 16.40
N TRP A 52 -6.02 11.95 16.26
CA TRP A 52 -6.86 11.12 17.13
C TRP A 52 -6.78 9.64 16.75
N TYR A 53 -7.13 8.78 17.71
CA TYR A 53 -7.23 7.32 17.60
C TYR A 53 -8.64 6.87 17.98
N ARG A 54 -9.32 6.10 17.13
CA ARG A 54 -10.67 5.59 17.44
C ARG A 54 -10.78 4.10 17.16
N LYS A 55 -11.36 3.37 18.10
CA LYS A 55 -11.69 1.93 18.00
C LYS A 55 -13.20 1.66 18.02
N SER A 56 -14.02 2.71 18.20
CA SER A 56 -15.45 2.66 18.48
C SER A 56 -16.24 3.61 17.58
N GLY A 57 -17.58 3.52 17.65
CA GLY A 57 -18.47 4.31 16.79
C GLY A 57 -18.24 4.01 15.31
N PHE A 58 -18.11 5.06 14.49
CA PHE A 58 -17.90 4.93 13.04
C PHE A 58 -16.64 4.15 12.67
N SER A 59 -15.61 4.12 13.52
CA SER A 59 -14.35 3.41 13.21
C SER A 59 -14.36 1.93 13.59
N LYS A 60 -15.46 1.41 14.16
CA LYS A 60 -15.57 0.02 14.61
C LYS A 60 -15.39 -0.97 13.46
N LEU A 61 -15.92 -0.66 12.27
CA LEU A 61 -15.74 -1.50 11.09
C LEU A 61 -14.27 -1.54 10.69
N PHE A 62 -13.63 -0.38 10.56
CA PHE A 62 -12.19 -0.28 10.28
C PHE A 62 -11.36 -1.09 11.28
N TYR A 63 -11.64 -0.93 12.58
CA TYR A 63 -10.93 -1.64 13.64
C TYR A 63 -11.03 -3.16 13.51
N LYS A 64 -12.18 -3.70 13.06
CA LYS A 64 -12.36 -5.13 12.81
C LYS A 64 -11.58 -5.60 11.57
N ILE A 65 -11.75 -4.93 10.43
CA ILE A 65 -11.15 -5.34 9.15
C ILE A 65 -9.63 -5.14 9.13
N SER A 66 -9.11 -4.17 9.89
CA SER A 66 -7.68 -3.91 10.05
C SER A 66 -7.03 -4.76 11.16
N TYR A 67 -7.74 -5.77 11.68
CA TYR A 67 -7.28 -6.70 12.71
C TYR A 67 -6.83 -6.02 14.02
N ASN A 68 -7.72 -5.20 14.58
CA ASN A 68 -7.54 -4.48 15.84
C ASN A 68 -6.56 -3.30 15.77
N LYS A 69 -6.31 -2.76 14.56
CA LYS A 69 -5.60 -1.51 14.43
C LYS A 69 -6.57 -0.33 14.60
N PRO A 70 -6.27 0.64 15.48
CA PRO A 70 -7.13 1.81 15.62
C PRO A 70 -7.12 2.63 14.32
N LEU A 71 -8.28 3.14 13.91
CA LEU A 71 -8.31 4.15 12.87
C LEU A 71 -7.73 5.44 13.45
N THR A 72 -6.82 6.07 12.71
CA THR A 72 -6.31 7.39 13.06
C THR A 72 -6.80 8.42 12.04
N ARG A 73 -6.91 9.69 12.43
CA ARG A 73 -7.17 10.79 11.48
C ARG A 73 -6.17 10.82 10.32
N TYR A 74 -4.89 10.57 10.61
CA TYR A 74 -3.84 10.45 9.60
C TYR A 74 -4.20 9.40 8.53
N HIS A 75 -4.33 8.14 8.93
CA HIS A 75 -4.74 7.05 8.04
C HIS A 75 -6.08 7.30 7.32
N LEU A 76 -7.07 7.94 7.97
CA LEU A 76 -8.34 8.28 7.32
C LEU A 76 -8.11 9.20 6.12
N PHE A 77 -7.37 10.30 6.30
CA PHE A 77 -7.14 11.26 5.23
C PHE A 77 -6.18 10.74 4.17
N VAL A 78 -5.16 9.99 4.55
CA VAL A 78 -4.23 9.39 3.58
C VAL A 78 -4.95 8.33 2.72
N LEU A 79 -5.79 7.49 3.31
CA LEU A 79 -6.59 6.53 2.54
C LEU A 79 -7.58 7.22 1.61
N LEU A 80 -8.26 8.29 2.06
CA LEU A 80 -9.13 9.08 1.19
C LEU A 80 -8.35 9.75 0.06
N PHE A 81 -7.19 10.34 0.36
CA PHE A 81 -6.34 10.98 -0.64
C PHE A 81 -5.92 9.99 -1.73
N ILE A 82 -5.40 8.81 -1.35
CA ILE A 82 -5.00 7.78 -2.30
C ILE A 82 -6.21 7.24 -3.07
N PHE A 83 -7.34 7.04 -2.39
CA PHE A 83 -8.58 6.61 -3.05
C PHE A 83 -8.98 7.59 -4.15
N PHE A 84 -9.03 8.90 -3.87
CA PHE A 84 -9.36 9.90 -4.88
C PHE A 84 -8.30 10.02 -5.98
N LEU A 85 -7.01 9.87 -5.66
CA LEU A 85 -5.96 9.84 -6.68
C LEU A 85 -6.15 8.67 -7.66
N PHE A 86 -6.50 7.49 -7.16
CA PHE A 86 -6.75 6.31 -7.98
C PHE A 86 -8.00 6.46 -8.86
N HIS A 87 -9.03 7.15 -8.38
CA HIS A 87 -10.25 7.44 -9.14
C HIS A 87 -10.16 8.72 -9.98
N SER A 88 -9.08 9.48 -9.88
CA SER A 88 -8.92 10.77 -10.56
C SER A 88 -9.09 10.65 -12.07
N GLY A 89 -8.69 9.52 -12.67
CA GLY A 89 -8.88 9.26 -14.10
C GLY A 89 -10.34 9.43 -14.55
N PHE A 90 -11.32 9.04 -13.73
CA PHE A 90 -12.74 9.23 -14.06
C PHE A 90 -13.17 10.68 -14.14
N PHE A 91 -12.46 11.58 -13.43
CA PHE A 91 -12.66 13.02 -13.52
C PHE A 91 -11.86 13.65 -14.67
N PHE A 92 -10.92 12.91 -15.27
CA PHE A 92 -10.07 13.34 -16.39
C PHE A 92 -10.28 12.47 -17.64
N ASN A 93 -11.55 12.31 -18.04
CA ASN A 93 -11.98 11.67 -19.30
C ASN A 93 -11.81 10.15 -19.41
N LEU A 94 -11.46 9.42 -18.35
CA LEU A 94 -11.60 7.96 -18.34
C LEU A 94 -13.08 7.61 -18.18
N SER A 95 -13.63 6.79 -19.07
CA SER A 95 -15.02 6.34 -18.92
C SER A 95 -15.19 5.50 -17.66
N TRP A 96 -16.20 5.85 -16.85
CA TRP A 96 -16.59 5.03 -15.70
C TRP A 96 -17.32 3.77 -16.19
N THR A 97 -16.57 2.68 -16.26
CA THR A 97 -17.08 1.34 -16.55
C THR A 97 -16.85 0.45 -15.34
N ILE A 98 -17.68 -0.58 -15.19
CA ILE A 98 -17.50 -1.58 -14.12
C ILE A 98 -16.09 -2.18 -14.20
N GLN A 99 -15.59 -2.48 -15.40
CA GLN A 99 -14.25 -3.02 -15.56
C GLN A 99 -13.16 -2.08 -15.04
N ASN A 100 -13.25 -0.78 -15.32
CA ASN A 100 -12.26 0.20 -14.85
C ASN A 100 -12.33 0.38 -13.33
N GLU A 101 -13.54 0.45 -12.76
CA GLU A 101 -13.74 0.52 -11.31
C GLU A 101 -13.07 -0.68 -10.61
N LEU A 102 -13.35 -1.89 -11.10
CA LEU A 102 -12.78 -3.11 -10.54
C LEU A 102 -11.25 -3.14 -10.64
N LYS A 103 -10.68 -2.67 -11.77
CA LYS A 103 -9.22 -2.55 -11.92
C LYS A 103 -8.62 -1.57 -10.91
N ILE A 104 -9.25 -0.41 -10.74
CA ILE A 104 -8.81 0.61 -9.79
C ILE A 104 -8.84 0.07 -8.36
N LEU A 105 -9.92 -0.60 -7.96
CA LEU A 105 -10.06 -1.18 -6.61
C LEU A 105 -9.01 -2.27 -6.33
N LEU A 106 -8.74 -3.16 -7.30
CA LEU A 106 -7.68 -4.17 -7.15
C LEU A 106 -6.30 -3.53 -7.04
N ASN A 107 -5.99 -2.54 -7.88
CA ASN A 107 -4.71 -1.84 -7.83
C ASN A 107 -4.53 -1.03 -6.52
N PHE A 108 -5.62 -0.45 -5.99
CA PHE A 108 -5.62 0.23 -4.69
C PHE A 108 -5.31 -0.75 -3.55
N LEU A 109 -5.90 -1.95 -3.56
CA LEU A 109 -5.60 -3.00 -2.59
C LEU A 109 -4.15 -3.50 -2.70
N ILE A 110 -3.63 -3.65 -3.93
CA ILE A 110 -2.22 -3.99 -4.16
C ILE A 110 -1.32 -2.92 -3.55
N LEU A 111 -1.58 -1.64 -3.80
CA LEU A 111 -0.78 -0.54 -3.25
C LEU A 111 -0.71 -0.62 -1.73
N ILE A 112 -1.84 -0.76 -1.03
CA ILE A 112 -1.86 -0.80 0.45
C ILE A 112 -1.06 -2.01 0.99
N LEU A 113 -1.15 -3.17 0.33
CA LEU A 113 -0.43 -4.36 0.78
C LEU A 113 1.08 -4.27 0.53
N ILE A 114 1.45 -3.77 -0.64
CA ILE A 114 2.85 -3.68 -1.07
C ILE A 114 3.56 -2.56 -0.34
N GLU A 115 2.95 -1.37 -0.23
CA GLU A 115 3.49 -0.28 0.57
C GLU A 115 3.71 -0.71 2.01
N GLY A 116 2.72 -1.35 2.64
CA GLY A 116 2.85 -1.79 4.03
C GLY A 116 4.03 -2.75 4.24
N PHE A 117 4.33 -3.61 3.26
CA PHE A 117 5.52 -4.47 3.32
C PHE A 117 6.81 -3.68 3.09
N LEU A 118 6.86 -2.83 2.06
CA LEU A 118 8.02 -1.99 1.75
C LEU A 118 8.37 -1.05 2.91
N TRP A 119 7.37 -0.58 3.67
CA TRP A 119 7.57 0.17 4.89
C TRP A 119 8.44 -0.61 5.87
N PHE A 120 8.13 -1.88 6.13
CA PHE A 120 8.95 -2.71 7.03
C PHE A 120 10.32 -3.03 6.45
N GLU A 121 10.40 -3.31 5.14
CA GLU A 121 11.65 -3.62 4.44
C GLU A 121 12.65 -2.47 4.54
N PHE A 122 12.20 -1.24 4.26
CA PHE A 122 13.05 -0.05 4.18
C PHE A 122 13.12 0.77 5.47
N ASN A 123 12.26 0.56 6.48
CA ASN A 123 12.35 1.35 7.71
C ASN A 123 13.61 0.96 8.53
N PRO A 124 14.58 1.88 8.74
CA PRO A 124 15.82 1.57 9.45
C PRO A 124 15.64 1.14 10.91
N ASN A 125 14.50 1.47 11.51
CA ASN A 125 14.18 1.10 12.89
C ASN A 125 13.65 -0.32 13.02
N TYR A 126 13.15 -0.89 11.91
CA TYR A 126 12.60 -2.23 11.80
C TYR A 126 13.50 -3.11 10.93
N GLY A 127 13.34 -3.01 9.61
CA GLY A 127 13.89 -3.97 8.66
C GLY A 127 13.29 -5.38 8.85
N ILE A 128 13.68 -6.30 7.96
CA ILE A 128 13.25 -7.71 8.02
C ILE A 128 13.56 -8.35 9.39
N ARG A 129 14.70 -7.99 10.00
CA ARG A 129 15.15 -8.60 11.27
C ARG A 129 14.20 -8.35 12.44
N LYS A 130 13.46 -7.24 12.40
CA LYS A 130 12.44 -6.90 13.41
C LYS A 130 11.02 -7.05 12.87
N PHE A 131 10.84 -7.70 11.72
CA PHE A 131 9.53 -8.05 11.21
C PHE A 131 8.96 -9.23 12.00
N GLY A 132 8.45 -8.95 13.20
CA GLY A 132 7.97 -9.96 14.13
C GLY A 132 6.95 -9.43 15.12
N LYS A 133 6.14 -10.37 15.66
CA LYS A 133 5.03 -10.08 16.58
C LYS A 133 5.43 -9.25 17.81
N LYS A 134 6.64 -9.45 18.33
CA LYS A 134 7.15 -8.76 19.53
C LYS A 134 7.50 -7.30 19.27
N GLU A 135 7.95 -6.97 18.07
CA GLU A 135 8.46 -5.64 17.71
C GLU A 135 7.36 -4.72 17.16
N ILE A 136 6.31 -5.30 16.56
CA ILE A 136 5.28 -4.56 15.82
C ILE A 136 3.98 -4.55 16.62
N TRP A 137 3.84 -3.59 17.53
CA TRP A 137 2.75 -3.55 18.51
C TRP A 137 1.35 -3.46 17.86
N TRP A 138 1.21 -2.78 16.71
CA TRP A 138 -0.06 -2.67 15.99
C TRP A 138 -0.45 -3.96 15.23
N HIS A 139 0.48 -4.90 15.08
CA HIS A 139 0.21 -6.27 14.65
C HIS A 139 0.33 -7.28 15.80
N GLY A 140 0.59 -6.83 17.03
CA GLY A 140 0.83 -7.72 18.18
C GLY A 140 -0.39 -8.57 18.56
N ARG A 141 -1.60 -8.13 18.22
CA ARG A 141 -2.87 -8.82 18.48
C ARG A 141 -3.34 -9.72 17.33
N THR A 142 -2.64 -9.72 16.20
CA THR A 142 -2.99 -10.58 15.07
C THR A 142 -2.33 -11.95 15.22
N LYS A 143 -2.86 -12.98 14.54
CA LYS A 143 -2.10 -14.22 14.36
C LYS A 143 -0.94 -13.96 13.40
N TRP A 144 0.13 -14.72 13.57
CA TRP A 144 1.32 -14.68 12.73
C TRP A 144 1.58 -16.09 12.24
N PHE A 145 1.80 -16.26 10.94
CA PHE A 145 2.11 -17.53 10.31
C PHE A 145 3.41 -17.37 9.54
N PHE A 146 4.38 -18.26 9.75
CA PHE A 146 5.70 -18.19 9.11
C PHE A 146 6.40 -16.83 9.24
N GLY A 147 6.22 -16.15 10.38
CA GLY A 147 6.81 -14.83 10.60
C GLY A 147 6.09 -13.66 9.89
N ILE A 148 4.94 -13.92 9.24
CA ILE A 148 4.15 -12.89 8.55
C ILE A 148 2.80 -12.71 9.27
N PRO A 149 2.31 -11.48 9.49
CA PRO A 149 0.98 -11.24 10.04
C PRO A 149 -0.13 -11.84 9.16
N GLN A 150 -1.16 -12.42 9.80
CA GLN A 150 -2.33 -13.00 9.10
C GLN A 150 -2.99 -12.03 8.10
N SER A 151 -2.86 -10.72 8.33
CA SER A 151 -3.44 -9.68 7.48
C SER A 151 -2.89 -9.72 6.05
N TYR A 152 -1.62 -10.11 5.86
CA TYR A 152 -1.03 -10.24 4.52
C TYR A 152 -1.63 -11.42 3.76
N PHE A 153 -1.72 -12.59 4.40
CA PHE A 153 -2.35 -13.77 3.79
C PHE A 153 -3.80 -13.50 3.40
N LEU A 154 -4.56 -12.82 4.28
CA LEU A 154 -5.95 -12.47 4.01
C LEU A 154 -6.07 -11.38 2.94
N GLY A 155 -5.14 -10.43 2.88
CA GLY A 155 -5.09 -9.42 1.83
C GLY A 155 -4.79 -10.00 0.45
N PHE A 156 -3.74 -10.83 0.33
CA PHE A 156 -3.41 -11.50 -0.92
C PHE A 156 -4.46 -12.54 -1.32
N GLY A 157 -5.03 -13.27 -0.34
CA GLY A 157 -6.16 -14.17 -0.57
C GLY A 157 -7.40 -13.43 -1.08
N LEU A 158 -7.71 -12.25 -0.53
CA LEU A 158 -8.79 -11.40 -1.01
C LEU A 158 -8.53 -10.93 -2.45
N LEU A 159 -7.31 -10.48 -2.78
CA LEU A 159 -6.94 -10.12 -4.16
C LEU A 159 -7.13 -11.28 -5.13
N PHE A 160 -6.69 -12.48 -4.76
CA PHE A 160 -6.85 -13.68 -5.57
C PHE A 160 -8.33 -14.01 -5.81
N VAL A 161 -9.13 -14.02 -4.74
CA VAL A 161 -10.57 -14.34 -4.83
C VAL A 161 -11.32 -13.26 -5.62
N LEU A 162 -11.08 -11.98 -5.36
CA LEU A 162 -11.75 -10.89 -6.06
C LEU A 162 -11.39 -10.87 -7.55
N SER A 163 -10.12 -11.01 -7.91
CA SER A 163 -9.71 -11.08 -9.32
C SER A 163 -10.33 -12.28 -10.04
N TYR A 164 -10.45 -13.44 -9.37
CA TYR A 164 -11.16 -14.59 -9.93
C TYR A 164 -12.66 -14.33 -10.10
N ILE A 165 -13.35 -13.79 -9.09
CA ILE A 165 -14.79 -13.46 -9.17
C ILE A 165 -15.03 -12.45 -10.29
N PHE A 166 -14.20 -11.41 -10.39
CA PHE A 166 -14.32 -10.39 -11.43
C PHE A 166 -14.08 -10.96 -12.82
N SER A 167 -13.15 -11.91 -12.97
CA SER A 167 -12.97 -12.62 -14.25
C SER A 167 -14.21 -13.37 -14.69
N LYS A 168 -14.98 -13.93 -13.75
CA LYS A 168 -16.28 -14.58 -14.04
C LYS A 168 -17.35 -13.56 -14.38
N LEU A 169 -17.47 -12.46 -13.61
CA LEU A 169 -18.45 -11.40 -13.87
C LEU A 169 -18.25 -10.73 -15.24
N LEU A 170 -17.00 -10.58 -15.66
CA LEU A 170 -16.62 -10.01 -16.95
C LEU A 170 -16.60 -11.06 -18.09
N ASN A 171 -16.88 -12.32 -17.77
CA ASN A 171 -16.73 -13.47 -18.69
C ASN A 171 -15.38 -13.49 -19.42
N ASN A 172 -14.30 -13.17 -18.69
CA ASN A 172 -12.95 -13.00 -19.23
C ASN A 172 -11.92 -13.57 -18.25
N PHE A 173 -11.61 -14.86 -18.39
CA PHE A 173 -10.62 -15.53 -17.53
C PHE A 173 -9.20 -14.95 -17.68
N GLN A 174 -8.89 -14.35 -18.84
CA GLN A 174 -7.59 -13.70 -19.04
C GLN A 174 -7.37 -12.56 -18.04
N PHE A 175 -8.43 -11.86 -17.61
CA PHE A 175 -8.35 -10.84 -16.55
C PHE A 175 -7.70 -11.39 -15.27
N PHE A 176 -8.07 -12.60 -14.85
CA PHE A 176 -7.49 -13.23 -13.67
C PHE A 176 -6.01 -13.57 -13.89
N MET A 177 -5.67 -14.14 -15.05
CA MET A 177 -4.29 -14.46 -15.41
C MET A 177 -3.40 -13.21 -15.49
N ASP A 178 -3.92 -12.10 -16.02
CA ASP A 178 -3.23 -10.81 -16.10
C ASP A 178 -2.91 -10.28 -14.70
N TYR A 179 -3.85 -10.40 -13.75
CA TYR A 179 -3.63 -10.01 -12.35
C TYR A 179 -2.66 -10.93 -11.62
N LEU A 180 -2.69 -12.25 -11.86
CA LEU A 180 -1.68 -13.15 -11.33
C LEU A 180 -0.27 -12.79 -11.85
N PHE A 181 -0.17 -12.46 -13.14
CA PHE A 181 1.09 -12.03 -13.75
C PHE A 181 1.58 -10.68 -13.19
N LEU A 182 0.67 -9.72 -13.01
CA LEU A 182 0.93 -8.44 -12.35
C LEU A 182 1.49 -8.66 -10.93
N MET A 183 0.80 -9.46 -10.11
CA MET A 183 1.20 -9.76 -8.74
C MET A 183 2.55 -10.47 -8.68
N GLY A 184 2.80 -11.44 -9.58
CA GLY A 184 4.08 -12.12 -9.70
C GLY A 184 5.22 -11.16 -10.06
N THR A 185 4.98 -10.23 -10.98
CA THR A 185 5.95 -9.21 -11.38
C THR A 185 6.26 -8.25 -10.23
N ILE A 186 5.25 -7.77 -9.51
CA ILE A 186 5.45 -6.91 -8.33
C ILE A 186 6.20 -7.66 -7.24
N THR A 187 5.88 -8.94 -6.99
CA THR A 187 6.59 -9.77 -6.02
C THR A 187 8.07 -9.89 -6.38
N LEU A 188 8.40 -10.09 -7.65
CA LEU A 188 9.78 -10.09 -8.13
C LEU A 188 10.47 -8.74 -7.88
N LEU A 189 9.79 -7.62 -8.16
CA LEU A 189 10.34 -6.28 -7.91
C LEU A 189 10.61 -6.02 -6.43
N VAL A 190 9.72 -6.45 -5.53
CA VAL A 190 9.94 -6.40 -4.07
C VAL A 190 11.12 -7.27 -3.65
N ILE A 191 11.29 -8.45 -4.22
CA ILE A 191 12.47 -9.28 -3.93
C ILE A 191 13.76 -8.58 -4.42
N LEU A 192 13.73 -7.95 -5.59
CA LEU A 192 14.88 -7.22 -6.11
C LEU A 192 15.17 -5.95 -5.30
N SER A 193 14.17 -5.34 -4.66
CA SER A 193 14.35 -4.11 -3.87
C SER A 193 15.21 -4.30 -2.63
N PHE A 194 15.39 -5.54 -2.14
CA PHE A 194 16.31 -5.84 -1.04
C PHE A 194 17.75 -5.36 -1.31
N ILE A 195 18.18 -5.29 -2.56
CA ILE A 195 19.50 -4.76 -2.96
C ILE A 195 19.63 -3.27 -2.60
N LEU A 196 18.52 -2.53 -2.60
CA LEU A 196 18.48 -1.09 -2.33
C LEU A 196 18.36 -0.74 -0.84
N VAL A 197 17.98 -1.69 0.02
CA VAL A 197 17.76 -1.46 1.46
C VAL A 197 19.02 -0.94 2.16
N LYS A 198 20.18 -1.59 1.93
CA LYS A 198 21.44 -1.19 2.58
C LYS A 198 21.91 0.21 2.12
N PRO A 199 21.96 0.52 0.80
CA PRO A 199 22.20 1.87 0.31
C PRO A 199 21.25 2.91 0.91
N TYR A 200 19.95 2.62 0.92
CA TYR A 200 18.93 3.51 1.48
C TYR A 200 19.17 3.80 2.97
N HIS A 201 19.40 2.77 3.79
CA HIS A 201 19.70 2.95 5.21
C HIS A 201 20.97 3.80 5.45
N GLY A 202 21.98 3.63 4.60
CA GLY A 202 23.20 4.45 4.65
C GLY A 202 22.92 5.91 4.35
N TRP A 203 22.19 6.17 3.26
CA TRP A 203 21.77 7.51 2.87
C TRP A 203 20.88 8.18 3.94
N TYR A 204 19.86 7.48 4.43
CA TYR A 204 18.93 7.94 5.46
C TYR A 204 19.67 8.40 6.73
N LYS A 205 20.62 7.58 7.21
CA LYS A 205 21.44 7.92 8.38
C LYS A 205 22.35 9.12 8.12
N LYS A 206 22.92 9.23 6.91
CA LYS A 206 23.78 10.37 6.53
C LYS A 206 22.98 11.68 6.54
N MET A 207 21.80 11.69 5.92
CA MET A 207 20.98 12.90 5.84
C MET A 207 20.50 13.38 7.21
N ARG A 208 20.20 12.47 8.15
CA ARG A 208 19.84 12.87 9.53
C ARG A 208 20.99 13.38 10.40
N LYS A 209 22.25 13.18 9.99
CA LYS A 209 23.40 13.80 10.65
C LYS A 209 23.57 15.26 10.22
N ILE A 210 23.24 15.57 8.97
CA ILE A 210 23.32 16.89 8.35
C ILE A 210 21.93 17.54 8.45
N ASP A 211 21.43 17.68 9.68
CA ASP A 211 20.09 18.25 9.93
C ASP A 211 20.24 19.69 10.43
N GLU A 212 20.28 20.61 9.48
CA GLU A 212 20.47 22.05 9.69
C GLU A 212 19.25 22.71 10.39
N SER A 213 18.11 22.03 10.46
CA SER A 213 16.98 22.52 11.27
C SER A 213 17.34 22.64 12.76
N LYS A 214 18.34 21.87 13.22
CA LYS A 214 18.91 21.98 14.57
C LYS A 214 19.74 23.24 14.76
N GLU A 215 20.33 23.78 13.70
CA GLU A 215 21.02 25.07 13.73
C GLU A 215 20.03 26.22 13.74
N PHE A 216 18.93 26.12 12.98
CA PHE A 216 17.86 27.11 12.97
C PHE A 216 17.23 27.30 14.37
N ASN A 217 16.94 26.20 15.07
CA ASN A 217 16.41 26.24 16.43
C ASN A 217 17.38 26.83 17.48
N ARG A 218 18.69 26.91 17.18
CA ARG A 218 19.66 27.60 18.04
C ARG A 218 19.64 29.11 17.86
N LYS A 219 19.36 29.62 16.65
CA LYS A 219 19.33 31.06 16.36
C LYS A 219 18.11 31.76 16.96
N ILE A 220 16.95 31.09 17.01
CA ILE A 220 15.69 31.68 17.53
C ILE A 220 15.70 31.82 19.07
N LYS A 221 16.55 31.08 19.79
CA LYS A 221 16.63 31.19 21.26
C LYS A 221 17.37 32.43 21.78
N PHE A 222 17.80 33.33 20.89
CA PHE A 222 18.57 34.54 21.24
C PHE A 222 17.89 35.85 20.83
N GLU A 223 16.58 35.85 20.57
CA GLU A 223 15.73 37.05 20.43
C GLU A 223 14.59 36.99 21.46
#